data_AF-A0A8J7VGY2-F1
#
_entry.id   AF-A0A8J7VGY2-F1
#
_cell.length_a   1.000
_cell.length_b   1.000
_cell.length_c   1.000
_cell.angle_alpha   90.00
_cell.angle_beta   90.00
_cell.angle_gamma   90.00
#
_symmetry.space_group_name_H-M   'P 1'
#
loop_
_entity.id
_entity.type
_entity.pdbx_description
1 polymer ?
#
loop_
_entity_poly.entity_id
_entity_poly.type
_entity_poly.pdbx_seq_one_letter_code
_entity_poly.pdbx_strand_id
1 'polypeptide(L)'
;MRILGVRIDHVDMKSAVKKAAESINPQKPFVIVTPNSEIVVKANEERPLLDFIENAGMVVPDGIGLVIGSKLVREPLKERVTGIDLMVELVKYASTNRKSVYFLGGKPGVAEQAAEKLKERFPGLEVAGAHHGYFKGLHTGAKGHSEEL
;
A
#
# COMPACT_ATOMS: atom_id res chain seq x y z
N MET A 1 8.89 -10.87 -10.30
CA MET A 1 10.04 -11.63 -9.74
C MET A 1 9.65 -12.25 -8.40
N ARG A 2 10.52 -13.10 -7.83
CA ARG A 2 10.38 -13.58 -6.45
C ARG A 2 11.64 -13.29 -5.64
N ILE A 3 11.46 -12.78 -4.42
CA ILE A 3 12.55 -12.57 -3.46
C ILE A 3 12.18 -13.34 -2.20
N LEU A 4 13.01 -14.34 -1.84
CA LEU A 4 12.74 -15.25 -0.71
C LEU A 4 11.31 -15.79 -0.72
N GLY A 5 10.87 -16.35 -1.85
CA GLY A 5 9.53 -16.92 -1.99
C GLY A 5 8.39 -15.91 -2.17
N VAL A 6 8.57 -14.63 -1.84
CA VAL A 6 7.52 -13.59 -1.95
C VAL A 6 7.51 -12.97 -3.35
N ARG A 7 6.32 -12.90 -3.96
CA ARG A 7 6.12 -12.17 -5.23
C ARG A 7 6.44 -10.69 -5.07
N ILE A 8 7.26 -10.16 -5.98
CA ILE A 8 7.52 -8.72 -6.13
C ILE A 8 7.28 -8.34 -7.59
N ASP A 9 6.48 -7.29 -7.83
CA ASP A 9 6.23 -6.78 -9.17
C ASP A 9 7.41 -5.95 -9.67
N HIS A 10 7.75 -6.12 -10.95
CA HIS A 10 8.81 -5.34 -11.61
C HIS A 10 8.22 -4.05 -12.17
N VAL A 11 7.98 -3.09 -11.30
CA VAL A 11 7.39 -1.78 -11.62
C VAL A 11 8.33 -0.64 -11.30
N ASP A 12 8.22 0.42 -12.09
CA ASP A 12 8.65 1.77 -11.76
C ASP A 12 7.43 2.58 -11.29
N MET A 13 7.64 3.78 -10.74
CA MET A 13 6.62 4.68 -10.23
C MET A 13 5.56 4.98 -11.28
N LYS A 14 5.99 5.24 -12.52
CA LYS A 14 5.08 5.55 -13.63
C LYS A 14 4.14 4.39 -13.93
N SER A 15 4.68 3.18 -14.05
CA SER A 15 3.91 1.96 -14.32
C SER A 15 3.06 1.53 -13.12
N ALA A 16 3.54 1.73 -11.89
CA ALA A 16 2.79 1.47 -10.67
C ALA A 16 1.54 2.37 -10.57
N VAL A 17 1.71 3.69 -10.74
CA VAL A 17 0.61 4.66 -10.76
C VAL A 17 -0.37 4.35 -11.90
N LYS A 18 0.15 4.07 -13.10
CA LYS A 18 -0.69 3.70 -14.25
C LYS A 18 -1.54 2.45 -13.95
N LYS A 19 -0.92 1.37 -13.45
CA LYS A 19 -1.62 0.12 -13.13
C LYS A 19 -2.69 0.34 -12.06
N ALA A 20 -2.37 1.11 -11.02
CA ALA A 20 -3.32 1.45 -9.96
C ALA A 20 -4.50 2.26 -10.50
N ALA A 21 -4.24 3.30 -11.31
CA ALA A 21 -5.25 4.14 -11.93
C ALA A 21 -6.21 3.36 -12.84
N GLU A 22 -5.66 2.48 -13.70
CA GLU A 22 -6.43 1.61 -14.59
C GLU A 22 -7.27 0.57 -13.82
N SER A 23 -6.90 0.29 -12.57
CA SER A 23 -7.59 -0.67 -11.71
C SER A 23 -8.71 -0.08 -10.85
N ILE A 24 -8.93 1.25 -10.90
CA ILE A 24 -10.01 1.90 -10.16
C ILE A 24 -11.36 1.48 -10.75
N ASN A 25 -12.04 0.55 -10.08
CA ASN A 25 -13.32 0.00 -10.50
C ASN A 25 -14.23 -0.25 -9.27
N PRO A 26 -15.50 0.20 -9.28
CA PRO A 26 -16.45 -0.08 -8.20
C PRO A 26 -16.71 -1.56 -7.90
N GLN A 27 -16.51 -2.46 -8.88
CA GLN A 27 -16.86 -3.87 -8.73
C GLN A 27 -15.80 -4.72 -8.02
N LYS A 28 -14.54 -4.26 -7.99
CA LYS A 28 -13.44 -5.07 -7.46
C LYS A 28 -12.35 -4.19 -6.84
N PRO A 29 -12.00 -4.42 -5.56
CA PRO A 29 -10.90 -3.70 -4.94
C PRO A 29 -9.56 -4.10 -5.57
N PHE A 30 -8.65 -3.13 -5.67
CA PHE A 30 -7.27 -3.34 -6.08
C PHE A 30 -6.34 -3.01 -4.91
N VAL A 31 -5.75 -4.04 -4.32
CA VAL A 31 -4.88 -3.88 -3.14
C VAL A 31 -3.43 -3.76 -3.59
N ILE A 32 -2.76 -2.71 -3.12
CA ILE A 32 -1.31 -2.52 -3.29
C ILE A 32 -0.65 -2.86 -1.97
N VAL A 33 0.35 -3.74 -2.00
CA VAL A 33 1.18 -4.05 -0.83
C VAL A 33 2.60 -3.59 -1.09
N THR A 34 3.23 -2.97 -0.11
CA THR A 34 4.59 -2.45 -0.20
C THR A 34 5.52 -3.20 0.75
N PRO A 35 5.87 -4.48 0.50
CA PRO A 35 6.70 -5.23 1.42
C PRO A 35 8.09 -4.60 1.52
N ASN A 36 8.57 -4.47 2.74
CA ASN A 36 9.99 -4.26 3.05
C ASN A 36 10.63 -5.61 3.44
N SER A 37 11.92 -5.60 3.79
CA SER A 37 12.62 -6.84 4.19
C SER A 37 11.96 -7.57 5.36
N GLU A 38 11.43 -6.84 6.35
CA GLU A 38 10.76 -7.42 7.52
C GLU A 38 9.49 -8.16 7.12
N ILE A 39 8.65 -7.55 6.28
CA ILE A 39 7.43 -8.17 5.74
C ILE A 39 7.76 -9.43 4.93
N VAL A 40 8.86 -9.41 4.16
CA VAL A 40 9.28 -10.60 3.38
C VAL A 40 9.66 -11.76 4.29
N VAL A 41 10.43 -11.51 5.35
CA VAL A 41 10.79 -12.55 6.33
C VAL A 41 9.52 -13.07 7.01
N LYS A 42 8.68 -12.17 7.51
CA LYS A 42 7.43 -12.52 8.19
C LYS A 42 6.47 -13.32 7.31
N ALA A 43 6.37 -13.01 6.02
CA ALA A 43 5.53 -13.76 5.10
C ALA A 43 6.00 -15.22 4.91
N ASN A 44 7.30 -15.52 5.07
CA ASN A 44 7.78 -16.90 5.05
C ASN A 44 7.42 -17.68 6.31
N GLU A 45 7.17 -17.00 7.43
CA GLU A 45 6.77 -17.59 8.70
C GLU A 45 5.24 -17.69 8.83
N GLU A 46 4.51 -16.75 8.24
CA GLU A 46 3.05 -16.62 8.36
C GLU A 46 2.36 -16.87 7.01
N ARG A 47 1.85 -18.10 6.84
CA ARG A 47 1.16 -18.48 5.60
C ARG A 47 0.01 -17.56 5.20
N PRO A 48 -0.86 -17.08 6.12
CA PRO A 48 -1.93 -16.15 5.76
C PRO A 48 -1.42 -14.82 5.18
N LEU A 49 -0.29 -14.30 5.68
CA LEU A 49 0.31 -13.08 5.16
C LEU A 49 0.87 -13.29 3.75
N LEU A 50 1.55 -14.42 3.51
CA LEU A 50 2.02 -14.77 2.17
C LEU A 50 0.86 -14.88 1.18
N ASP A 51 -0.19 -15.61 1.54
CA ASP A 51 -1.35 -15.80 0.67
C ASP A 51 -2.04 -14.45 0.39
N PHE A 52 -2.11 -13.54 1.37
CA PHE A 52 -2.61 -12.18 1.14
C PHE A 52 -1.74 -11.39 0.14
N ILE A 53 -0.41 -11.42 0.30
CA ILE A 53 0.53 -10.74 -0.60
C ILE A 53 0.46 -11.30 -2.02
N GLU A 54 0.36 -12.62 -2.18
CA GLU A 54 0.25 -13.29 -3.47
C GLU A 54 -1.04 -12.94 -4.21
N ASN A 55 -2.12 -12.63 -3.47
CA ASN A 55 -3.41 -12.23 -4.04
C ASN A 55 -3.60 -10.72 -4.21
N ALA A 56 -2.63 -9.90 -3.76
CA ALA A 56 -2.68 -8.45 -3.98
C ALA A 56 -2.72 -8.09 -5.48
N GLY A 57 -3.29 -6.94 -5.82
CA GLY A 57 -3.31 -6.44 -7.20
C GLY A 57 -1.93 -5.97 -7.67
N MET A 58 -1.12 -5.47 -6.74
CA MET A 58 0.26 -5.08 -6.98
C MET A 58 1.13 -5.23 -5.74
N VAL A 59 2.35 -5.71 -5.91
CA VAL A 59 3.34 -5.85 -4.81
C VAL A 59 4.59 -5.04 -5.14
N VAL A 60 4.70 -3.86 -4.53
CA VAL A 60 5.73 -2.86 -4.84
C VAL A 60 6.88 -2.97 -3.84
N PRO A 61 8.13 -3.13 -4.27
CA PRO A 61 9.23 -3.30 -3.34
C PRO A 61 9.54 -2.01 -2.57
N ASP A 62 9.45 -2.05 -1.24
CA ASP A 62 9.84 -0.91 -0.39
C ASP A 62 11.18 -1.16 0.31
N GLY A 63 12.09 -0.20 0.15
CA GLY A 63 13.37 -0.20 0.86
C GLY A 63 14.54 -0.88 0.13
N ILE A 64 15.74 -0.62 0.66
CA ILE A 64 17.00 -1.00 0.02
C ILE A 64 17.26 -2.51 0.01
N GLY A 65 16.71 -3.24 0.98
CA GLY A 65 16.91 -4.69 1.09
C GLY A 65 16.36 -5.45 -0.11
N LEU A 66 15.20 -5.04 -0.64
CA LEU A 66 14.64 -5.66 -1.84
C LEU A 66 15.39 -5.25 -3.12
N VAL A 67 15.95 -4.04 -3.16
CA VAL A 67 16.85 -3.63 -4.25
C VAL A 67 18.10 -4.53 -4.26
N ILE A 68 18.70 -4.79 -3.10
CA ILE A 68 19.85 -5.71 -3.00
C ILE A 68 19.42 -7.14 -3.36
N GLY A 69 18.32 -7.62 -2.80
CA GLY A 69 17.77 -8.94 -3.09
C GLY A 69 17.52 -9.18 -4.59
N SER A 70 16.98 -8.17 -5.29
CA SER A 70 16.74 -8.24 -6.73
C SER A 70 18.01 -8.46 -7.54
N LYS A 71 19.13 -7.84 -7.12
CA LYS A 71 20.45 -8.05 -7.74
C LYS A 71 20.96 -9.46 -7.48
N LEU A 72 20.76 -10.00 -6.27
CA LEU A 72 21.20 -11.35 -5.92
C LEU A 72 20.46 -12.42 -6.72
N VAL A 73 19.18 -12.22 -7.02
CA VAL A 73 18.40 -13.11 -7.90
C VAL A 73 18.60 -12.82 -9.39
N ARG A 74 19.56 -11.96 -9.75
CA ARG A 74 19.91 -11.56 -11.13
C ARG A 74 18.76 -10.90 -11.93
N GLU A 75 17.78 -10.35 -11.24
CA GLU A 75 16.67 -9.58 -11.83
C GLU A 75 16.60 -8.20 -11.16
N PRO A 76 17.53 -7.27 -11.44
CA PRO A 76 17.57 -5.99 -10.75
C PRO A 76 16.26 -5.19 -10.94
N LEU A 77 15.75 -4.63 -9.85
CA LEU A 77 14.64 -3.68 -9.90
C LEU A 77 15.05 -2.44 -10.72
N LYS A 78 14.12 -1.93 -11.54
CA LYS A 78 14.37 -0.75 -12.38
C LYS A 78 14.67 0.48 -11.55
N GLU A 79 13.90 0.66 -10.48
CA GLU A 79 14.06 1.76 -9.53
C GLU A 79 13.48 1.39 -8.17
N ARG A 80 13.79 2.22 -7.17
CA ARG A 80 13.21 2.13 -5.83
C ARG A 80 11.89 2.90 -5.80
N VAL A 81 10.78 2.20 -5.56
CA VAL A 81 9.45 2.78 -5.44
C VAL A 81 9.01 2.65 -3.98
N THR A 82 9.22 3.69 -3.17
CA THR A 82 8.80 3.64 -1.76
C THR A 82 7.28 3.75 -1.65
N GLY A 83 6.69 3.15 -0.61
CA GLY A 83 5.25 3.19 -0.41
C GLY A 83 4.73 4.62 -0.21
N ILE A 84 5.51 5.48 0.45
CA ILE A 84 5.13 6.88 0.69
C ILE A 84 5.14 7.70 -0.61
N ASP A 85 6.16 7.53 -1.46
CA ASP A 85 6.23 8.25 -2.73
C ASP A 85 5.10 7.81 -3.68
N LEU A 86 4.81 6.50 -3.70
CA LEU A 86 3.68 5.97 -4.47
C LEU A 86 2.35 6.52 -3.98
N MET A 87 2.13 6.58 -2.67
CA MET A 87 0.92 7.17 -2.09
C MET A 87 0.76 8.63 -2.54
N VAL A 88 1.83 9.44 -2.47
CA VAL A 88 1.79 10.86 -2.88
C VAL A 88 1.46 10.99 -4.37
N GLU A 89 2.04 10.18 -5.25
CA GLU A 89 1.73 10.22 -6.68
C GLU A 89 0.30 9.74 -6.99
N LEU A 90 -0.23 8.76 -6.24
CA LEU A 90 -1.64 8.35 -6.36
C LEU A 90 -2.60 9.45 -5.91
N VAL A 91 -2.29 10.16 -4.83
CA VAL A 91 -3.08 11.31 -4.36
C VAL A 91 -3.06 12.45 -5.38
N LYS A 92 -1.90 12.72 -5.98
CA LYS A 92 -1.76 13.68 -7.08
C LYS A 92 -2.59 13.28 -8.30
N TYR A 93 -2.56 12.00 -8.68
CA TYR A 93 -3.43 11.47 -9.74
C TYR A 93 -4.91 11.66 -9.40
N ALA A 94 -5.31 11.34 -8.17
CA ALA A 94 -6.69 11.50 -7.72
C ALA A 94 -7.16 12.96 -7.80
N SER A 95 -6.32 13.90 -7.37
CA SER A 95 -6.58 15.34 -7.47
C SER A 95 -6.78 15.84 -8.90
N THR A 96 -6.06 15.29 -9.89
CA THR A 96 -6.20 15.73 -11.29
C THR A 96 -7.33 15.03 -12.03
N ASN A 97 -7.77 13.86 -11.54
CA ASN A 97 -8.76 13.01 -12.20
C ASN A 97 -10.10 12.92 -11.45
N ARG A 98 -10.35 13.84 -10.51
CA ARG A 98 -11.58 13.92 -9.69
C ARG A 98 -11.92 12.57 -9.06
N LYS A 99 -10.91 11.93 -8.45
CA LYS A 99 -11.11 10.76 -7.61
C LYS A 99 -11.04 11.19 -6.16
N SER A 100 -11.98 10.70 -5.36
CA SER A 100 -11.99 10.97 -3.94
C SER A 100 -11.03 10.04 -3.21
N VAL A 101 -10.41 10.55 -2.14
CA VAL A 101 -9.46 9.81 -1.30
C VAL A 101 -9.97 9.77 0.13
N TYR A 102 -9.86 8.62 0.78
CA TYR A 102 -10.15 8.42 2.20
C TYR A 102 -8.86 8.09 2.94
N PHE A 103 -8.60 8.77 4.05
CA PHE A 103 -7.42 8.56 4.88
C PHE A 103 -7.77 7.75 6.12
N LEU A 104 -7.18 6.56 6.27
CA LEU A 104 -7.45 5.70 7.41
C LEU A 104 -6.16 5.28 8.11
N GLY A 105 -6.06 5.54 9.41
CA GLY A 105 -4.96 5.07 10.26
C GLY A 105 -4.33 6.15 11.13
N GLY A 106 -3.29 5.77 11.88
CA GLY A 106 -2.62 6.66 12.83
C GLY A 106 -3.43 6.91 14.11
N LYS A 107 -2.87 7.76 14.99
CA LYS A 107 -3.53 8.23 16.21
C LYS A 107 -4.67 9.21 15.87
N PRO A 108 -5.63 9.44 16.79
CA PRO A 108 -6.65 10.48 16.62
C PRO A 108 -6.03 11.81 16.16
N GLY A 109 -6.59 12.40 15.09
CA GLY A 109 -6.13 13.65 14.50
C GLY A 109 -5.02 13.51 13.45
N VAL A 110 -4.36 12.35 13.32
CA VAL A 110 -3.23 12.19 12.37
C VAL A 110 -3.71 12.05 10.93
N ALA A 111 -4.77 11.28 10.69
CA ALA A 111 -5.32 11.10 9.34
C ALA A 111 -5.89 12.41 8.80
N GLU A 112 -6.53 13.20 9.65
CA GLU A 112 -7.09 14.51 9.37
C GLU A 112 -5.97 15.50 8.99
N GLN A 113 -4.90 15.58 9.79
CA GLN A 113 -3.75 16.42 9.48
C GLN A 113 -3.05 16.02 8.16
N ALA A 114 -2.98 14.71 7.88
CA ALA A 114 -2.42 14.24 6.61
C ALA A 114 -3.29 14.67 5.43
N ALA A 115 -4.62 14.56 5.55
CA ALA A 115 -5.56 14.99 4.53
C ALA A 115 -5.49 16.50 4.28
N GLU A 116 -5.42 17.32 5.35
CA GLU A 116 -5.28 18.77 5.26
C GLU A 116 -4.01 19.18 4.51
N LYS A 117 -2.85 18.66 4.91
CA LYS A 117 -1.57 18.96 4.25
C LYS A 117 -1.54 18.52 2.78
N LEU A 118 -2.15 17.39 2.45
CA LEU A 118 -2.23 16.92 1.07
C LEU A 118 -3.21 17.75 0.25
N LYS A 119 -4.28 18.27 0.85
CA LYS A 119 -5.20 19.20 0.19
C LYS A 119 -4.56 20.56 -0.07
N GLU A 120 -3.73 21.06 0.84
CA GLU A 120 -2.91 22.26 0.61
C GLU A 120 -1.94 22.06 -0.55
N ARG A 121 -1.27 20.89 -0.60
CA ARG A 121 -0.32 20.54 -1.67
C ARG A 121 -1.01 20.29 -3.01
N PHE A 122 -2.23 19.75 -3.00
CA PHE A 122 -3.00 19.38 -4.19
C PHE A 122 -4.41 19.97 -4.10
N PRO A 123 -4.61 21.24 -4.52
CA PRO A 123 -5.89 21.95 -4.32
C PRO A 123 -7.12 21.31 -4.96
N GLY A 124 -6.94 20.45 -5.96
CA GLY A 124 -8.03 19.69 -6.60
C GLY A 124 -8.37 18.37 -5.88
N LEU A 125 -7.72 18.06 -4.76
CA LEU A 125 -7.93 16.82 -4.03
C LEU A 125 -9.30 16.82 -3.33
N GLU A 126 -10.14 15.86 -3.70
CA GLU A 126 -11.38 15.56 -3.02
C GLU A 126 -11.12 14.57 -1.88
N VAL A 127 -11.25 15.03 -0.63
CA VAL A 127 -11.14 14.18 0.55
C VAL A 127 -12.54 13.68 0.92
N ALA A 128 -12.79 12.37 0.77
CA ALA A 128 -14.06 11.74 1.14
C ALA A 128 -14.21 11.59 2.66
N GLY A 129 -13.10 11.57 3.39
CA GLY A 129 -13.08 11.50 4.84
C GLY A 129 -11.71 11.12 5.39
N ALA A 130 -11.59 11.16 6.70
CA ALA A 130 -10.43 10.70 7.44
C ALA A 130 -10.89 10.05 8.76
N HIS A 131 -10.17 9.03 9.21
CA HIS A 131 -10.42 8.39 10.51
C HIS A 131 -9.16 7.75 11.08
N HIS A 132 -9.03 7.73 12.40
CA HIS A 132 -7.92 7.09 13.09
C HIS A 132 -8.01 5.56 13.10
N GLY A 133 -6.89 4.87 13.33
CA GLY A 133 -6.86 3.40 13.34
C GLY A 133 -7.38 2.74 14.62
N TYR A 134 -7.60 3.50 15.70
CA TYR A 134 -7.99 2.98 17.02
C TYR A 134 -9.51 2.77 17.14
N PHE A 135 -10.06 1.81 16.40
CA PHE A 135 -11.49 1.48 16.47
C PHE A 135 -11.87 0.88 17.83
N LYS A 136 -13.09 1.16 18.30
CA LYS A 136 -13.66 0.47 19.47
C LYS A 136 -14.28 -0.84 18.99
N GLY A 137 -13.63 -1.97 19.32
CA GLY A 137 -13.92 -3.29 18.77
C GLY A 137 -12.95 -3.63 17.65
N LEU A 138 -12.20 -4.72 17.82
CA LEU A 138 -11.20 -5.16 16.88
C LEU A 138 -11.82 -6.24 15.99
N HIS A 139 -11.94 -6.00 14.68
CA HIS A 139 -12.08 -7.12 13.75
C HIS A 139 -10.69 -7.68 13.48
N THR A 140 -10.24 -8.54 14.39
CA THR A 140 -8.95 -9.25 14.27
C THR A 140 -8.92 -10.18 13.06
N GLY A 141 -10.08 -10.60 12.55
CA GLY A 141 -10.18 -11.70 11.60
C GLY A 141 -9.87 -13.06 12.25
N ALA A 142 -9.56 -13.09 13.55
CA ALA A 142 -9.39 -14.28 14.36
C ALA A 142 -10.72 -14.55 15.09
N LYS A 143 -11.55 -15.41 14.48
CA LYS A 143 -12.82 -15.87 15.08
C LYS A 143 -12.61 -16.24 16.55
N GLY A 144 -13.22 -15.49 17.47
CA GLY A 144 -13.28 -15.81 18.90
C GLY A 144 -12.24 -15.13 19.82
N HIS A 145 -11.50 -14.12 19.34
CA HIS A 145 -10.59 -13.33 20.20
C HIS A 145 -11.37 -12.39 21.14
N SER A 146 -10.87 -12.15 22.36
CA SER A 146 -11.54 -11.31 23.37
C SER A 146 -11.68 -9.82 23.01
N GLU A 147 -11.02 -9.40 21.94
CA GLU A 147 -11.10 -8.04 21.39
C GLU A 147 -12.01 -7.96 20.15
N GLU A 148 -12.54 -9.10 19.65
CA GLU A 148 -13.67 -9.10 18.73
C GLU A 148 -14.95 -8.80 19.52
N LEU A 149 -15.70 -7.76 19.13
CA LEU A 149 -17.02 -7.48 19.71
C LEU A 149 -18.00 -8.62 19.43
#